data_AF-A0A420MED8-F1
#
_entry.id   AF-A0A420MED8-F1
#
_cell.length_a   1.000
_cell.length_b   1.000
_cell.length_c   1.000
_cell.angle_alpha   90.00
_cell.angle_beta   90.00
_cell.angle_gamma   90.00
#
_symmetry.space_group_name_H-M   'P 1'
#
loop_
_entity.id
_entity.type
_entity.pdbx_description
1 polymer ?
#
loop_
_entity_poly.entity_id
_entity_poly.type
_entity_poly.pdbx_seq_one_letter_code
_entity_poly.pdbx_strand_id
1 'polypeptide(L)'
;MGISAIKVGTRVAAVYVERRTITAPDGPVPGEIMSFSTQQRPIVEGWVQGKVLHAFARWTIGMRPNLSDATQHALATIFKAT
;
A
#
# COMPACT_ATOMS: atom_id res chain seq x y z
N MET A 1 -3.08 -6.67 -16.98
CA MET A 1 -2.19 -6.41 -15.82
C MET A 1 -3.07 -6.22 -14.60
N GLY A 2 -2.92 -7.05 -13.57
CA GLY A 2 -3.70 -6.91 -12.33
C GLY A 2 -3.34 -5.64 -11.58
N ILE A 3 -4.33 -4.92 -11.06
CA ILE A 3 -4.10 -3.76 -10.20
C ILE A 3 -3.77 -4.28 -8.80
N SER A 4 -2.65 -3.84 -8.22
CA SER A 4 -2.26 -4.23 -6.85
C SER A 4 -3.36 -3.88 -5.84
N ALA A 5 -3.81 -4.88 -5.07
CA ALA A 5 -4.82 -4.70 -4.03
C ALA A 5 -4.40 -3.66 -2.98
N ILE A 6 -3.11 -3.63 -2.62
CA ILE A 6 -2.53 -2.62 -1.72
C ILE A 6 -2.72 -1.22 -2.27
N LYS A 7 -2.48 -1.01 -3.58
CA LYS A 7 -2.66 0.31 -4.20
C LYS A 7 -4.12 0.78 -4.15
N VAL A 8 -5.06 -0.11 -4.43
CA VAL A 8 -6.51 0.22 -4.40
C VAL A 8 -6.97 0.43 -2.96
N GLY A 9 -6.68 -0.51 -2.07
CA GLY A 9 -7.06 -0.44 -0.66
C GLY A 9 -6.53 0.83 0.01
N THR A 10 -5.25 1.14 -0.19
CA THR A 10 -4.64 2.37 0.33
C THR A 10 -5.29 3.62 -0.25
N ARG A 11 -5.66 3.63 -1.54
CA ARG A 11 -6.36 4.77 -2.15
C ARG A 11 -7.75 4.97 -1.56
N VAL A 12 -8.51 3.89 -1.36
CA VAL A 12 -9.84 3.94 -0.73
C VAL A 12 -9.72 4.47 0.70
N ALA A 13 -8.78 3.92 1.47
CA ALA A 13 -8.54 4.36 2.84
C ALA A 13 -8.13 5.83 2.89
N ALA A 14 -7.21 6.29 2.02
CA ALA A 14 -6.78 7.68 1.95
C ALA A 14 -7.95 8.64 1.67
N VAL A 15 -8.77 8.33 0.66
CA VAL A 15 -9.95 9.15 0.32
C VAL A 15 -10.97 9.15 1.45
N TYR A 16 -11.10 8.04 2.18
CA TYR A 16 -11.99 7.97 3.33
C TYR A 16 -11.50 8.85 4.49
N VAL A 17 -10.24 8.74 4.88
CA VAL A 17 -9.70 9.48 6.04
C VAL A 17 -9.65 10.99 5.81
N GLU A 18 -9.47 11.43 4.56
CA GLU A 18 -9.56 12.85 4.16
C GLU A 18 -10.97 13.43 4.36
N ARG A 19 -12.02 12.60 4.30
CA ARG A 19 -13.41 13.06 4.40
C ARG A 19 -14.04 12.79 5.75
N ARG A 20 -13.47 11.86 6.51
CA ARG A 20 -14.06 11.39 7.76
C ARG A 20 -13.68 12.33 8.89
N THR A 21 -14.69 12.90 9.54
CA THR A 21 -14.51 13.68 10.77
C THR A 21 -14.95 12.89 12.00
N ILE A 22 -14.30 13.15 13.13
CA ILE A 22 -14.72 12.70 14.46
C ILE A 22 -14.62 13.84 15.45
N THR A 23 -15.47 13.84 16.46
CA THR A 23 -15.32 14.73 17.62
C THR A 23 -14.16 14.21 18.45
N ALA A 24 -13.08 14.99 18.53
CA ALA A 24 -11.93 14.67 19.36
C ALA A 24 -12.33 14.78 20.86
N PRO A 25 -11.61 14.09 21.77
CA PRO A 25 -11.88 14.20 23.21
C PRO A 25 -11.77 15.63 23.74
N ASP A 26 -10.99 16.47 23.03
CA ASP A 26 -10.48 17.76 23.51
C ASP A 26 -11.33 18.96 23.08
N GLY A 27 -12.43 18.76 22.32
CA GLY A 27 -13.23 19.90 21.89
C GLY A 27 -14.49 19.60 21.08
N PRO A 28 -15.39 20.59 20.98
CA PRO A 28 -16.70 20.44 20.34
C PRO A 28 -16.64 20.42 18.81
N VAL A 29 -15.49 20.70 18.20
CA VAL A 29 -15.34 20.82 16.74
C VAL A 29 -14.90 19.48 16.16
N PRO A 30 -15.68 18.88 15.24
CA PRO A 30 -15.26 17.69 14.51
C PRO A 30 -14.00 17.98 13.69
N GLY A 31 -12.95 17.21 13.90
CA GLY A 31 -11.71 17.26 13.12
C GLY A 31 -11.64 16.11 12.13
N GLU A 32 -10.99 16.32 10.98
CA GLU A 32 -10.68 15.24 10.05
C GLU A 32 -9.73 14.22 10.70
N ILE A 33 -10.04 12.93 10.56
CA ILE A 33 -9.21 11.88 11.16
C ILE A 33 -7.83 11.78 10.52
N MET A 34 -7.67 12.34 9.31
CA MET A 34 -6.37 12.47 8.65
C MET A 34 -5.36 13.30 9.47
N SER A 35 -5.80 14.10 10.44
CA SER A 35 -4.91 14.83 11.35
C SER A 35 -4.17 13.94 12.35
N PHE A 36 -4.66 12.72 12.61
CA PHE A 36 -4.04 11.80 13.56
C PHE A 36 -2.91 11.00 12.92
N SER A 37 -1.74 10.99 13.56
CA SER A 37 -0.58 10.22 13.09
C SER A 37 -0.85 8.71 12.98
N THR A 38 -1.74 8.18 13.82
CA THR A 38 -2.20 6.78 13.78
C THR A 38 -3.01 6.46 12.53
N GLN A 39 -3.64 7.46 11.90
CA GLN A 39 -4.34 7.31 10.62
C GLN A 39 -3.42 7.61 9.44
N GLN A 40 -2.48 8.55 9.57
CA GLN A 40 -1.53 8.89 8.52
C GLN A 40 -0.54 7.75 8.22
N ARG A 41 0.05 7.14 9.25
CA ARG A 41 1.12 6.14 9.08
C ARG A 41 0.70 4.96 8.20
N PRO A 42 -0.45 4.29 8.44
CA PRO A 42 -0.88 3.18 7.58
C PRO A 42 -1.10 3.59 6.11
N ILE A 43 -1.55 4.82 5.85
CA ILE A 43 -1.71 5.33 4.48
C ILE A 43 -0.37 5.51 3.79
N VAL A 44 0.60 6.13 4.47
CA VAL A 44 1.95 6.32 3.94
C VAL A 44 2.64 4.98 3.70
N GLU A 45 2.54 4.06 4.65
CA GLU A 45 3.08 2.69 4.53
C GLU A 45 2.49 1.96 3.32
N GLY A 46 1.17 2.00 3.13
CA GLY A 46 0.50 1.40 1.97
C GLY A 46 0.96 2.00 0.63
N TRP A 47 1.22 3.31 0.56
CA TRP A 47 1.77 3.94 -0.64
C TRP A 47 3.20 3.51 -0.92
N VAL A 48 4.04 3.43 0.11
CA VAL A 48 5.44 2.98 0.01
C VAL A 48 5.47 1.52 -0.45
N GLN A 49 4.71 0.62 0.18
CA GLN A 49 4.61 -0.78 -0.20
C GLN A 49 4.16 -0.93 -1.66
N GLY A 50 3.13 -0.19 -2.08
CA GLY A 50 2.66 -0.20 -3.46
C GLY A 50 3.72 0.25 -4.47
N LYS A 51 4.57 1.22 -4.12
CA LYS A 51 5.70 1.68 -4.95
C LYS A 51 6.81 0.63 -5.03
N VAL A 52 7.20 0.07 -3.88
CA VAL A 52 8.24 -0.98 -3.79
C VAL A 52 7.82 -2.21 -4.60
N LEU A 53 6.59 -2.68 -4.43
CA LEU A 53 6.05 -3.82 -5.18
C LEU A 53 6.02 -3.56 -6.67
N HIS A 54 5.63 -2.35 -7.09
CA HIS A 54 5.63 -1.99 -8.50
C HIS A 54 7.05 -2.00 -9.10
N ALA A 55 8.03 -1.45 -8.38
CA ALA A 55 9.43 -1.47 -8.80
C ALA A 55 9.97 -2.91 -8.87
N PHE A 56 9.69 -3.73 -7.86
CA PHE A 56 10.10 -5.13 -7.80
C PHE A 56 9.48 -5.97 -8.93
N ALA A 57 8.21 -5.73 -9.28
CA ALA A 57 7.56 -6.35 -10.44
C ALA A 57 8.23 -5.97 -11.76
N ARG A 58 8.55 -4.69 -11.97
CA ARG A 58 9.26 -4.25 -13.18
C ARG A 58 10.65 -4.88 -13.28
N TRP A 59 11.38 -4.91 -12.17
CA TRP A 59 12.70 -5.55 -12.10
C TRP A 59 12.62 -7.05 -12.44
N THR A 60 11.68 -7.76 -11.85
CA THR A 60 11.45 -9.20 -12.09
C THR A 60 11.11 -9.49 -13.56
N ILE A 61 10.27 -8.66 -14.19
CA ILE A 61 9.96 -8.80 -15.62
C ILE A 61 11.21 -8.61 -16.49
N GLY A 62 12.10 -7.68 -16.12
CA GLY A 62 13.36 -7.46 -16.83
C GLY A 62 14.33 -8.65 -16.79
N MET A 63 14.27 -9.49 -15.75
CA MET A 63 15.10 -10.68 -15.62
C MET A 63 14.62 -11.88 -16.45
N ARG A 64 13.44 -11.81 -17.08
CA ARG A 64 12.70 -12.99 -17.53
C ARG A 64 13.36 -13.93 -18.56
N PRO A 65 14.32 -13.57 -19.43
CA PRO A 65 14.73 -14.56 -20.42
C PRO A 65 15.40 -15.81 -19.81
N ASN A 66 15.94 -15.76 -18.57
CA ASN A 66 16.83 -16.81 -18.05
C ASN A 66 16.58 -17.25 -16.58
N LEU A 67 15.37 -17.13 -16.05
CA LEU A 67 15.10 -17.50 -14.64
C LEU A 67 14.88 -19.03 -14.48
N SER A 68 15.64 -19.66 -13.59
CA SER A 68 15.40 -21.05 -13.15
C SER A 68 14.06 -21.20 -12.42
N ASP A 69 13.51 -22.42 -12.40
CA ASP A 69 12.24 -22.72 -11.69
C ASP A 69 12.30 -22.36 -10.20
N ALA A 70 13.44 -22.62 -9.54
CA ALA A 70 13.65 -22.26 -8.14
C ALA A 70 13.60 -20.73 -7.94
N THR A 71 14.18 -19.97 -8.86
CA THR A 71 14.15 -18.50 -8.80
C THR A 71 12.73 -17.97 -9.05
N GLN A 72 11.99 -18.55 -10.01
CA GLN A 72 10.60 -18.18 -10.25
C GLN A 72 9.73 -18.46 -9.03
N HIS A 73 9.92 -19.61 -8.37
CA HIS A 73 9.19 -19.97 -7.16
C HIS A 73 9.52 -19.02 -5.99
N ALA A 74 10.79 -18.68 -5.80
CA ALA A 74 11.21 -17.71 -4.78
C ALA A 74 10.57 -16.33 -5.01
N LEU A 75 10.62 -15.82 -6.25
CA LEU A 75 10.01 -14.53 -6.60
C LEU A 75 8.49 -14.54 -6.39
N ALA A 76 7.81 -15.63 -6.79
CA ALA A 76 6.37 -15.79 -6.56
C ALA A 76 6.02 -15.84 -5.07
N THR A 77 6.87 -16.46 -4.25
CA THR A 77 6.71 -16.51 -2.79
C THR A 77 6.85 -15.13 -2.17
N ILE A 78 7.84 -14.35 -2.60
CA ILE A 78 8.02 -12.96 -2.17
C ILE A 78 6.75 -12.14 -2.49
N PHE A 79 6.22 -12.23 -3.71
CA PHE A 79 4.99 -11.54 -4.11
C PHE A 79 3.74 -11.95 -3.33
N LYS A 80 3.70 -13.15 -2.75
CA LYS A 80 2.58 -13.62 -1.93
C LYS A 80 2.69 -13.17 -0.47
N ALA A 81 3.90 -13.01 0.04
CA ALA A 81 4.17 -12.63 1.42
C ALA A 81 4.01 -11.12 1.68
N THR A 82 4.12 -10.33 0.63
CA THR A 82 3.85 -8.88 0.60
C THR A 82 2.41 -8.57 0.20
#